data_AF-A0A2S6RWU0-F1
#
_entry.id   AF-A0A2S6RWU0-F1
#
_cell.length_a   1.000
_cell.length_b   1.000
_cell.length_c   1.000
_cell.angle_alpha   90.00
_cell.angle_beta   90.00
_cell.angle_gamma   90.00
#
_symmetry.space_group_name_H-M   'P 1'
#
loop_
_entity.id
_entity.type
_entity.pdbx_description
1 polymer ?
#
loop_
_entity_poly.entity_id
_entity_poly.type
_entity_poly.pdbx_seq_one_letter_code
_entity_poly.pdbx_strand_id
1 'polypeptide(L)' 'MVAIEIADDRLSKKATFNTDGLSIANFVHNEGCVLGPSIENWQETNLAAEKLSINLNEVFIGRGTGAAVLDHPFNSVA' A
#
# COMPACT_ATOMS: atom_id res chain seq x y z
N MET A 1 -1.12 -11.96 4.29
CA MET A 1 0.12 -11.71 3.54
C MET A 1 0.48 -10.23 3.63
N VAL A 2 1.76 -9.90 3.54
CA VAL A 2 2.20 -8.51 3.27
C VAL A 2 2.26 -8.33 1.75
N ALA A 3 1.91 -7.15 1.24
CA ALA A 3 1.93 -6.84 -0.17
C ALA A 3 2.56 -5.47 -0.41
N ILE A 4 3.20 -5.30 -1.57
CA ILE A 4 3.69 -4.02 -2.07
C ILE A 4 2.92 -3.71 -3.35
N GLU A 5 2.26 -2.56 -3.40
CA GLU A 5 1.66 -2.02 -4.61
C GLU A 5 2.71 -1.24 -5.41
N ILE A 6 2.72 -1.47 -6.71
CA ILE A 6 3.43 -0.65 -7.69
C ILE A 6 2.36 0.22 -8.37
N ALA A 7 2.39 1.50 -8.04
CA ALA A 7 1.49 2.50 -8.63
C ALA A 7 2.26 3.34 -9.66
N ASP A 8 1.62 3.65 -10.79
CA ASP A 8 2.17 4.53 -11.82
C ASP A 8 1.10 5.47 -12.40
N ASP A 9 1.52 6.68 -12.76
CA ASP A 9 0.65 7.66 -13.40
C ASP A 9 0.98 7.77 -14.88
N ARG A 10 0.17 7.07 -15.68
CA ARG A 10 0.21 7.08 -17.16
C ARG A 10 0.19 8.48 -17.79
N LEU A 11 -0.30 9.50 -17.10
CA LEU A 11 -0.39 10.87 -17.61
C LEU A 11 0.79 11.76 -17.18
N SER A 12 1.55 11.33 -16.17
CA SER A 12 2.65 12.10 -15.62
C SER A 12 3.99 11.67 -16.19
N LYS A 13 4.87 12.64 -16.44
CA LYS A 13 6.30 12.39 -16.72
C LYS A 13 7.16 12.52 -15.46
N LYS A 14 6.53 12.61 -14.29
CA LYS A 14 7.16 12.83 -12.98
C LYS A 14 6.59 11.84 -11.98
N ALA A 15 7.41 11.41 -11.02
CA ALA A 15 6.99 10.59 -9.89
C ALA A 15 6.22 11.43 -8.84
N THR A 16 5.19 12.15 -9.27
CA THR A 16 4.30 12.96 -8.43
C THR A 16 2.88 12.61 -8.79
N PHE A 17 2.08 12.20 -7.80
CA PHE A 17 0.66 11.94 -7.99
C PHE A 17 -0.05 13.25 -8.31
N ASN A 18 -0.62 13.30 -9.51
CA ASN A 18 -1.49 14.39 -9.88
C ASN A 18 -2.92 13.95 -9.53
N THR A 19 -3.56 14.70 -8.62
CA THR A 19 -4.89 14.38 -8.09
C THR A 19 -6.01 15.06 -8.86
N ASP A 20 -5.72 15.59 -10.05
CA ASP A 20 -6.72 15.93 -11.05
C ASP A 20 -7.60 14.68 -11.23
N GLY A 21 -8.92 14.83 -11.05
CA GLY A 21 -9.89 13.76 -10.77
C GLY A 21 -10.04 12.63 -11.81
N LEU A 22 -9.07 12.46 -12.70
CA LEU A 22 -8.91 11.39 -13.66
C LEU A 22 -8.19 10.16 -13.09
N SER A 23 -7.74 10.15 -11.83
CA SER A 23 -7.10 8.97 -11.22
C SER A 23 -7.96 7.70 -11.34
N ILE A 24 -9.29 7.82 -11.17
CA ILE A 24 -10.25 6.74 -11.37
C ILE A 24 -10.22 6.24 -12.83
N ALA A 25 -10.19 7.16 -13.80
CA ALA A 25 -10.08 6.82 -15.22
C ALA A 25 -8.72 6.16 -15.56
N ASN A 26 -7.69 6.46 -14.77
CA ASN A 26 -6.37 5.83 -14.82
C ASN A 26 -6.27 4.55 -13.96
N PHE A 27 -7.41 3.91 -13.67
CA PHE A 27 -7.50 2.70 -12.84
C PHE A 27 -6.83 2.84 -11.47
N VAL A 28 -6.98 4.01 -10.85
CA VAL A 28 -6.41 4.38 -9.54
C VAL A 28 -4.89 4.18 -9.51
N HIS A 29 -4.22 4.40 -10.64
CA HIS A 29 -2.77 4.24 -10.79
C HIS A 29 -2.25 2.81 -10.59
N ASN A 30 -3.12 1.80 -10.55
CA ASN A 30 -2.69 0.40 -10.47
C ASN A 30 -1.81 0.02 -11.67
N GLU A 31 -0.63 -0.54 -11.39
CA GLU A 31 0.26 -1.12 -12.39
C GLU A 31 0.69 -2.54 -12.03
N GLY A 32 0.95 -2.82 -10.75
CA GLY A 32 1.28 -4.17 -10.31
C GLY A 32 1.26 -4.35 -8.80
N CYS A 33 1.39 -5.60 -8.37
CA CYS A 33 1.50 -5.95 -6.96
C CYS A 33 2.50 -7.10 -6.76
N VAL A 34 3.34 -6.96 -5.74
CA VAL A 34 4.24 -8.02 -5.28
C VAL A 34 3.69 -8.56 -3.97
N LEU A 35 3.34 -9.85 -3.98
CA LEU A 35 2.81 -10.54 -2.82
C LEU A 35 3.94 -11.22 -2.05
N GLY A 36 3.98 -10.97 -0.75
CA GLY A 36 4.81 -11.75 0.17
C GLY A 36 4.21 -13.13 0.45
N PRO A 37 4.89 -13.92 1.30
CA PRO A 37 4.38 -15.22 1.73
C PRO A 37 2.97 -15.16 2.32
N SER A 38 2.23 -16.26 2.20
CA SER A 38 0.99 -16.43 2.96
C SER A 38 1.29 -16.32 4.46
N ILE A 39 0.36 -15.70 5.19
CA ILE A 39 0.39 -15.66 6.64
C ILE A 39 -0.86 -16.39 7.10
N GLU A 40 -0.66 -17.57 7.66
CA GLU A 40 -1.71 -18.36 8.29
C GLU A 40 -2.07 -17.73 9.65
N ASN A 41 -3.30 -17.97 10.12
CA ASN A 41 -3.80 -17.48 11.41
C ASN A 41 -3.70 -15.95 11.60
N TRP A 42 -3.76 -15.17 10.50
CA TRP A 42 -3.72 -13.72 10.55
C TRP A 42 -4.84 -13.12 11.42
N GLN A 43 -5.93 -13.85 11.63
CA GLN A 43 -7.07 -13.45 12.47
C GLN A 43 -6.66 -13.24 13.93
N GLU A 44 -5.59 -13.88 14.38
CA GLU A 44 -5.04 -13.74 15.74
C GLU A 44 -4.12 -12.51 15.86
N THR A 45 -3.81 -11.86 14.73
CA THR A 45 -2.91 -10.71 14.66
C THR A 45 -3.70 -9.41 14.83
N ASN A 46 -3.20 -8.49 15.66
CA ASN A 46 -3.76 -7.14 15.74
C ASN A 46 -3.33 -6.31 14.54
N LEU A 47 -4.06 -6.45 13.42
CA LEU A 47 -3.73 -5.83 12.15
C LEU A 47 -3.60 -4.30 12.23
N ALA A 48 -4.35 -3.61 13.09
CA ALA A 48 -4.21 -2.16 13.25
C ALA A 48 -2.88 -1.77 13.91
N ALA A 49 -2.37 -2.58 14.83
CA ALA A 49 -1.11 -2.33 15.53
C ALA A 49 0.12 -2.84 14.79
N GLU A 50 -0.05 -3.69 13.77
CA GLU A 50 1.06 -4.25 12.99
C GLU A 50 1.92 -3.15 12.36
N LYS A 51 3.24 -3.30 12.50
CA LYS A 51 4.24 -2.31 12.05
C LYS A 51 4.88 -2.77 10.75
N LEU A 52 4.99 -1.84 9.81
CA LEU A 52 5.69 -2.03 8.53
C LEU A 52 6.83 -1.03 8.42
N SER A 53 7.95 -1.47 7.86
CA SER A 53 9.09 -0.61 7.51
C SER A 53 9.50 -0.88 6.06
N ILE A 54 9.87 0.17 5.33
CA ILE A 54 10.31 0.08 3.94
C ILE A 54 11.78 0.46 3.88
N ASN A 55 12.57 -0.38 3.22
CA ASN A 55 13.95 -0.11 2.88
C ASN A 55 14.11 -0.14 1.36
N LEU A 56 14.83 0.84 0.80
CA LEU A 56 15.21 0.90 -0.60
C LEU A 56 16.73 0.83 -0.68
N ASN A 57 17.28 -0.20 -1.34
CA ASN A 57 18.73 -0.43 -1.40
C ASN A 57 19.38 -0.38 -0.01
N GLU A 58 18.80 -1.11 0.95
CA GLU A 58 19.24 -1.16 2.37
C GLU A 58 19.08 0.16 3.15
N VAL A 59 18.63 1.24 2.51
CA VAL A 59 18.36 2.51 3.17
C VAL A 59 16.92 2.56 3.64
N PHE A 60 16.71 2.85 4.93
CA PHE A 60 15.38 3.08 5.49
C PHE A 60 14.73 4.31 4.86
N ILE A 61 13.52 4.14 4.31
CA ILE A 61 12.76 5.24 3.67
C ILE A 61 11.41 5.51 4.32
N GLY A 62 10.94 4.68 5.24
CA GLY A 62 9.69 4.95 5.94
C GLY A 62 9.18 3.79 6.79
N ARG A 63 8.21 4.10 7.67
CA ARG A 63 7.48 3.14 8.50
C ARG A 63 6.04 3.59 8.71
N GLY A 64 5.17 2.63 9.02
CA GLY A 64 3.77 2.88 9.36
C GLY A 64 3.16 1.72 10.15
N THR A 65 1.88 1.86 10.47
CA THR A 65 1.09 0.80 11.10
C THR A 65 -0.18 0.52 10.30
N GLY A 66 -0.81 -0.64 10.49
CA GLY A 66 -2.08 -0.95 9.80
C GLY A 66 -3.19 0.05 10.09
N ALA A 67 -3.20 0.69 11.27
CA ALA A 67 -4.13 1.77 11.61
C ALA A 67 -4.03 3.00 10.68
N ALA A 68 -2.94 3.15 9.91
CA ALA A 68 -2.86 4.20 8.89
C ALA A 68 -3.83 3.97 7.72
N VAL A 69 -4.34 2.74 7.56
CA VAL A 69 -5.36 2.39 6.56
C VAL A 69 -6.73 2.52 7.19
N LEU A 70 -7.32 3.72 7.08
CA LEU A 70 -8.68 4.02 7.55
C LEU A 70 -8.96 3.54 9.00
N ASP A 71 -8.04 3.81 9.93
CA ASP A 71 -8.04 3.38 11.35
C ASP A 71 -7.92 1.87 11.60
N HIS A 72 -8.32 1.03 10.64
CA HIS A 72 -8.16 -0.41 10.67
C HIS A 72 -8.20 -0.98 9.23
N PRO A 73 -7.29 -1.90 8.83
CA PRO A 73 -7.27 -2.42 7.45
C PRO A 73 -8.60 -3.01 6.97
N PHE A 74 -9.42 -3.61 7.84
CA PHE A 74 -10.77 -4.07 7.47
C PHE A 74 -11.74 -2.97 7.03
N ASN A 75 -11.55 -1.72 7.47
CA ASN A 75 -12.43 -0.63 7.06
C ASN A 75 -12.29 -0.30 5.56
N SER A 76 -11.22 -0.74 4.89
CA SER A 76 -11.05 -0.55 3.45
C SER A 76 -11.73 -1.63 2.58
N VAL A 77 -12.15 -2.75 3.17
CA VAL A 77 -12.81 -3.86 2.46
C VAL A 77 -14.27 -4.07 2.86
N ALA A 78 -14.75 -3.30 3.84
CA ALA A 78 -16.12 -3.38 4.37
C ALA A 78 -17.15 -2.67 3.49
#